data_AF-A0A4D5RBZ6-F1
#
_entry.id   AF-A0A4D5RBZ6-F1
#
_cell.length_a   1.000
_cell.length_b   1.000
_cell.length_c   1.000
_cell.angle_alpha   90.00
_cell.angle_beta   90.00
_cell.angle_gamma   90.00
#
_symmetry.space_group_name_H-M   'P 1'
#
loop_
_entity.id
_entity.type
_entity.pdbx_description
1 polymer ?
#
loop_
_entity_poly.entity_id
_entity_poly.type
_entity_poly.pdbx_seq_one_letter_code
_entity_poly.pdbx_strand_id
1 'polypeptide(L)'
;YRLKLGVSRYLCGKSKCISVAFLGDVTSPSQATTSETPPEAVFKRRNTSFGDHSYAAVSPRLHRVLATSRQKLQKARKLLKQAKKKINRKTARIRKLNTLLRELRTRLPKPAVDILDNAFTNTMRNLVLKRVRRNKNACTEDVRKFALTLHFYSAKAYSFLRKHVKLPHPSTQRKWAAVVDARPGPGCTTSDAGATAARQLAGPAGVT
;
A
#
# COMPACT_ATOMS: atom_id res chain seq x y z
N TYR A 1 38.98 24.85 -16.49
CA TYR A 1 39.23 23.52 -15.91
C TYR A 1 38.23 22.52 -16.48
N ARG A 2 38.76 21.41 -17.03
CA ARG A 2 38.11 20.34 -17.81
C ARG A 2 37.12 19.48 -16.99
N LEU A 3 36.02 19.04 -17.65
CA LEU A 3 35.45 17.68 -17.73
C LEU A 3 35.33 16.86 -16.41
N LYS A 4 34.23 16.17 -16.05
CA LYS A 4 33.44 15.21 -16.85
C LYS A 4 32.26 14.69 -16.00
N LEU A 5 31.26 14.20 -16.74
CA LEU A 5 30.03 13.49 -16.38
C LEU A 5 30.22 12.30 -15.41
N GLY A 6 29.16 11.93 -14.67
CA GLY A 6 29.12 10.65 -13.97
C GLY A 6 27.85 10.33 -13.18
N VAL A 7 26.69 10.22 -13.84
CA VAL A 7 25.49 9.57 -13.28
C VAL A 7 25.77 8.07 -13.15
N SER A 8 25.70 7.49 -11.96
CA SER A 8 25.71 6.04 -11.80
C SER A 8 24.55 5.55 -10.92
N ARG A 9 23.53 5.02 -11.63
CA ARG A 9 22.44 4.22 -11.07
C ARG A 9 22.90 2.77 -11.04
N TYR A 10 22.98 2.16 -9.86
CA TYR A 10 23.07 0.70 -9.74
C TYR A 10 21.73 0.14 -9.27
N LEU A 11 20.95 -0.33 -10.23
CA LEU A 11 19.92 -1.36 -10.06
C LEU A 11 20.09 -2.34 -11.22
N CYS A 12 20.74 -3.47 -10.98
CA CYS A 12 20.66 -4.62 -11.87
C CYS A 12 20.87 -5.90 -11.06
N GLY A 13 19.76 -6.61 -10.80
CA GLY A 13 19.82 -8.03 -10.48
C GLY A 13 20.09 -8.82 -11.75
N LYS A 14 20.98 -9.80 -11.67
CA LYS A 14 21.11 -10.87 -12.65
C LYS A 14 21.16 -12.20 -11.93
N SER A 15 20.12 -12.99 -12.21
CA SER A 15 20.06 -14.43 -12.09
C SER A 15 21.30 -15.07 -12.73
N LYS A 16 21.94 -16.01 -12.05
CA LYS A 16 22.91 -16.92 -12.68
C LYS A 16 22.30 -18.31 -12.82
N CYS A 17 22.40 -18.79 -14.05
CA CYS A 17 21.98 -20.09 -14.53
C CYS A 17 22.89 -21.19 -13.97
N ILE A 18 22.32 -22.38 -13.92
CA ILE A 18 22.96 -23.66 -13.59
C ILE A 18 23.93 -24.00 -14.73
N SER A 19 25.20 -24.26 -14.39
CA SER A 19 26.15 -24.94 -15.26
C SER A 19 26.52 -26.27 -14.62
N VAL A 20 26.18 -27.34 -15.33
CA VAL A 20 26.56 -28.72 -15.06
C VAL A 20 28.00 -28.89 -15.55
N ALA A 21 28.89 -29.41 -14.72
CA ALA A 21 30.23 -29.79 -15.13
C ALA A 21 30.47 -31.27 -14.75
N PHE A 22 30.64 -32.03 -15.82
CA PHE A 22 30.98 -33.43 -15.94
C PHE A 22 32.49 -33.60 -15.67
N LEU A 23 32.88 -34.56 -14.84
CA LEU A 23 34.26 -35.05 -14.76
C LEU A 23 34.20 -36.57 -14.86
N GLY A 24 34.80 -37.09 -15.92
CA GLY A 24 35.02 -38.51 -16.15
C GLY A 24 36.36 -38.97 -15.57
N ASP A 25 36.37 -40.28 -15.28
CA ASP A 25 37.48 -41.18 -14.98
C ASP A 25 38.69 -41.04 -15.93
N VAL A 26 39.91 -41.46 -15.54
CA VAL A 26 40.38 -42.87 -15.62
C VAL A 26 41.75 -43.11 -14.92
N THR A 27 41.84 -44.31 -14.31
CA THR A 27 42.97 -45.28 -14.29
C THR A 27 43.88 -45.43 -13.06
N SER A 28 43.91 -46.70 -12.61
CA SER A 28 44.60 -47.43 -11.54
C SER A 28 46.11 -47.68 -11.80
N PRO A 29 46.93 -48.34 -10.92
CA PRO A 29 46.86 -49.81 -10.67
C PRO A 29 47.30 -50.35 -9.27
N SER A 30 46.78 -51.57 -8.95
CA SER A 30 47.41 -52.75 -8.27
C SER A 30 47.99 -52.61 -6.83
N GLN A 31 47.76 -53.49 -5.84
CA GLN A 31 47.85 -54.96 -5.83
C GLN A 31 46.92 -55.64 -4.80
N ALA A 32 46.68 -56.94 -4.99
CA ALA A 32 45.84 -57.85 -4.22
C ALA A 32 46.58 -58.61 -3.08
N THR A 33 45.86 -59.11 -2.07
CA THR A 33 46.12 -60.41 -1.41
C THR A 33 44.83 -60.96 -0.78
N THR A 34 44.71 -62.28 -0.87
CA THR A 34 43.59 -63.23 -0.79
C THR A 34 43.11 -63.59 0.63
N SER A 35 41.87 -64.14 0.71
CA SER A 35 41.35 -65.22 1.61
C SER A 35 40.00 -64.82 2.23
N GLU A 36 38.96 -65.64 2.46
CA GLU A 36 38.45 -66.95 2.06
C GLU A 36 36.96 -66.95 2.51
N THR A 37 36.08 -67.76 1.91
CA THR A 37 34.62 -67.95 2.23
C THR A 37 34.46 -69.40 2.78
N PRO A 38 33.50 -69.87 3.64
CA PRO A 38 32.04 -69.63 3.69
C PRO A 38 31.40 -69.87 5.13
N PRO A 39 30.13 -70.30 5.38
CA PRO A 39 28.83 -70.12 4.70
C PRO A 39 27.72 -69.53 5.63
N GLU A 40 26.57 -69.22 5.02
CA GLU A 40 25.21 -69.24 5.58
C GLU A 40 24.90 -68.61 6.96
N ALA A 41 24.28 -67.43 6.89
CA ALA A 41 22.95 -67.27 7.49
C ALA A 41 22.18 -66.22 6.70
N VAL A 42 21.20 -66.66 5.91
CA VAL A 42 20.19 -65.77 5.34
C VAL A 42 19.39 -65.20 6.51
N PHE A 43 19.87 -64.08 7.07
CA PHE A 43 19.06 -63.26 7.95
C PHE A 43 17.98 -62.65 7.07
N LYS A 44 16.84 -63.36 6.94
CA LYS A 44 15.59 -62.75 6.50
C LYS A 44 15.38 -61.56 7.44
N ARG A 45 15.75 -60.35 7.00
CA ARG A 45 15.29 -59.13 7.64
C ARG A 45 13.78 -59.24 7.63
N ARG A 46 13.21 -59.57 8.79
CA ARG A 46 11.80 -59.34 9.06
C ARG A 46 11.59 -57.87 8.72
N ASN A 47 10.86 -57.65 7.64
CA ASN A 47 10.40 -56.34 7.21
C ASN A 47 9.31 -55.94 8.23
N THR A 48 9.74 -55.65 9.46
CA THR A 48 8.88 -55.21 10.55
C THR A 48 9.23 -53.79 10.88
N SER A 49 8.20 -52.95 10.87
CA SER A 49 8.26 -51.50 10.97
C SER A 49 8.50 -50.81 9.63
N PHE A 50 7.50 -50.92 8.73
CA PHE A 50 6.90 -49.70 8.19
C PHE A 50 6.41 -48.90 9.40
N GLY A 51 7.34 -48.21 10.06
CA GLY A 51 7.02 -47.29 11.12
C GLY A 51 6.19 -46.20 10.47
N ASP A 52 4.91 -46.19 10.81
CA ASP A 52 3.93 -45.14 10.56
C ASP A 52 4.42 -43.82 11.17
N HIS A 53 5.50 -43.27 10.63
CA HIS A 53 5.87 -41.90 10.86
C HIS A 53 5.07 -41.08 9.86
N SER A 54 3.77 -40.93 10.19
CA SER A 54 2.88 -39.91 9.66
C SER A 54 3.38 -38.51 10.06
N TYR A 55 4.61 -38.18 9.66
CA TYR A 55 5.18 -36.84 9.65
C TYR A 55 4.82 -36.09 8.35
N ALA A 56 4.19 -36.80 7.40
CA ALA A 56 3.67 -36.25 6.16
C ALA A 56 2.27 -35.60 6.31
N ALA A 57 1.53 -35.93 7.37
CA ALA A 57 0.25 -35.29 7.66
C ALA A 57 0.48 -33.93 8.34
N VAL A 58 0.79 -32.91 7.53
CA VAL A 58 0.74 -31.53 7.99
C VAL A 58 -0.63 -31.29 8.63
N SER A 59 -0.67 -30.83 9.89
CA SER A 59 -1.93 -30.57 10.60
C SER A 59 -2.92 -29.83 9.69
N PRO A 60 -4.22 -30.18 9.66
CA PRO A 60 -5.22 -29.48 8.83
C PRO A 60 -5.18 -27.95 9.02
N ARG A 61 -4.84 -27.50 10.23
CA ARG A 61 -4.63 -26.09 10.55
C ARG A 61 -3.43 -25.51 9.79
N LEU A 62 -2.29 -26.20 9.79
CA LEU A 62 -1.10 -25.80 9.04
C LEU A 62 -1.34 -25.81 7.52
N HIS A 63 -2.08 -26.79 6.99
CA HIS A 63 -2.48 -26.78 5.57
C HIS A 63 -3.28 -25.52 5.20
N ARG A 64 -4.27 -25.15 6.01
CA ARG A 64 -5.05 -23.92 5.80
C ARG A 64 -4.18 -22.67 5.88
N VAL A 65 -3.27 -22.59 6.85
CA VAL A 65 -2.34 -21.47 7.00
C VAL A 65 -1.39 -21.36 5.80
N LEU A 66 -0.82 -22.47 5.33
CA LEU A 66 0.07 -22.50 4.16
C LEU A 66 -0.68 -22.15 2.87
N ALA A 67 -1.90 -22.67 2.68
CA ALA A 67 -2.73 -22.37 1.51
C ALA A 67 -3.10 -20.88 1.46
N THR A 68 -3.57 -20.32 2.56
CA THR A 68 -3.89 -18.87 2.64
C THR A 68 -2.66 -18.01 2.45
N SER A 69 -1.51 -18.40 2.99
CA SER A 69 -0.23 -17.69 2.81
C SER A 69 0.25 -17.72 1.36
N ARG A 70 0.15 -18.89 0.68
CA ARG A 70 0.44 -19.02 -0.76
C ARG A 70 -0.48 -18.14 -1.60
N GLN A 71 -1.78 -18.12 -1.31
CA GLN A 71 -2.74 -17.25 -2.01
C GLN A 71 -2.42 -15.76 -1.80
N LYS A 72 -2.11 -15.35 -0.56
CA LYS A 72 -1.70 -13.97 -0.25
C LYS A 72 -0.44 -13.58 -1.04
N LEU A 73 0.57 -14.44 -1.05
CA LEU A 73 1.81 -14.22 -1.80
C LEU A 73 1.55 -14.11 -3.31
N GLN A 74 0.70 -14.97 -3.87
CA GLN A 74 0.35 -14.93 -5.29
C GLN A 74 -0.38 -13.63 -5.65
N LYS A 75 -1.33 -13.20 -4.82
CA LYS A 75 -2.04 -11.92 -4.98
C LYS A 75 -1.06 -10.74 -4.92
N ALA A 76 -0.17 -10.72 -3.93
CA ALA A 76 0.85 -9.68 -3.78
C ALA A 76 1.78 -9.62 -5.01
N ARG A 77 2.25 -10.78 -5.52
CA ARG A 77 3.07 -10.87 -6.73
C ARG A 77 2.36 -10.32 -7.97
N LYS A 78 1.08 -10.67 -8.16
CA LYS A 78 0.25 -10.16 -9.26
C LYS A 78 0.11 -8.64 -9.17
N LEU A 79 -0.22 -8.10 -8.00
CA LEU A 79 -0.35 -6.66 -7.78
C LEU A 79 0.97 -5.92 -8.02
N LEU A 80 2.09 -6.46 -7.53
CA LEU A 80 3.43 -5.90 -7.78
C LEU A 80 3.72 -5.84 -9.28
N LYS A 81 3.47 -6.92 -10.03
CA LYS A 81 3.66 -6.97 -11.49
C LYS A 81 2.80 -5.92 -12.19
N GLN A 82 1.53 -5.79 -11.80
CA GLN A 82 0.62 -4.80 -12.36
C GLN A 82 1.07 -3.37 -12.04
N ALA A 83 1.49 -3.10 -10.81
CA ALA A 83 2.00 -1.79 -10.39
C ALA A 83 3.27 -1.42 -11.16
N LYS A 84 4.24 -2.35 -11.29
CA LYS A 84 5.43 -2.17 -12.12
C LYS A 84 5.07 -1.87 -13.58
N LYS A 85 4.13 -2.61 -14.16
CA LYS A 85 3.65 -2.36 -15.54
C LYS A 85 3.03 -0.97 -15.69
N LYS A 86 2.21 -0.54 -14.72
CA LYS A 86 1.61 0.80 -14.70
C LYS A 86 2.69 1.89 -14.62
N ILE A 87 3.70 1.71 -13.76
CA ILE A 87 4.83 2.63 -13.67
C ILE A 87 5.57 2.69 -15.01
N ASN A 88 5.92 1.54 -15.59
CA ASN A 88 6.65 1.48 -16.86
C ASN A 88 5.89 2.14 -18.02
N ARG A 89 4.56 1.96 -18.10
CA ARG A 89 3.72 2.64 -19.09
C ARG A 89 3.75 4.16 -18.91
N LYS A 90 3.62 4.62 -17.66
CA LYS A 90 3.66 6.06 -17.33
C LYS A 90 5.05 6.65 -17.62
N THR A 91 6.13 5.98 -17.25
CA THR A 91 7.49 6.45 -17.52
C THR A 91 7.80 6.48 -19.01
N ALA A 92 7.36 5.47 -19.78
CA ALA A 92 7.48 5.48 -21.23
C ALA A 92 6.72 6.66 -21.87
N ARG A 93 5.51 6.95 -21.40
CA ARG A 93 4.74 8.12 -21.86
C ARG A 93 5.43 9.44 -21.51
N ILE A 94 5.97 9.57 -20.30
CA ILE A 94 6.73 10.75 -19.88
C ILE A 94 7.96 10.93 -20.77
N ARG A 95 8.71 9.86 -21.06
CA ARG A 95 9.86 9.91 -21.98
C ARG A 95 9.45 10.37 -23.37
N LYS A 96 8.35 9.83 -23.92
CA LYS A 96 7.81 10.26 -25.22
C LYS A 96 7.46 11.74 -25.22
N LEU A 97 6.70 12.20 -24.23
CA LEU A 97 6.31 13.61 -24.11
C LEU A 97 7.52 14.53 -23.95
N ASN A 98 8.50 14.16 -23.14
CA ASN A 98 9.74 14.93 -22.99
C ASN A 98 10.54 15.00 -24.29
N THR A 99 10.47 13.98 -25.14
CA THR A 99 11.13 13.97 -26.45
C THR A 99 10.44 14.95 -27.39
N LEU A 100 9.12 14.87 -27.52
CA LEU A 100 8.33 15.82 -28.30
C LEU A 100 8.50 17.26 -27.81
N LEU A 101 8.55 17.47 -26.50
CA LEU A 101 8.78 18.79 -25.92
C LEU A 101 10.18 19.35 -26.22
N ARG A 102 11.21 18.49 -26.33
CA ARG A 102 12.53 18.95 -26.77
C ARG A 102 12.50 19.37 -28.23
N GLU A 103 11.90 18.57 -29.10
CA GLU A 103 11.74 18.89 -30.53
C GLU A 103 10.95 20.18 -30.73
N LEU A 104 9.87 20.37 -29.98
CA LEU A 104 9.07 21.60 -30.05
C LEU A 104 9.90 22.82 -29.62
N ARG A 105 10.66 22.72 -28.53
CA ARG A 105 11.53 23.83 -28.08
C ARG A 105 12.59 24.21 -29.11
N THR A 106 13.12 23.26 -29.87
CA THR A 106 14.11 23.57 -30.92
C THR A 106 13.50 24.31 -32.12
N ARG A 107 12.19 24.22 -32.33
CA ARG A 107 11.49 24.80 -33.49
C ARG A 107 10.83 26.14 -33.17
N LEU A 108 10.85 26.58 -31.90
CA LEU A 108 10.18 27.79 -31.44
C LEU A 108 11.16 28.92 -31.15
N PRO A 109 10.76 30.19 -31.35
CA PRO A 109 11.54 31.33 -30.90
C PRO A 109 11.57 31.39 -29.36
N LYS A 110 12.69 31.86 -28.80
CA LYS A 110 12.93 31.96 -27.33
C LYS A 110 11.74 32.52 -26.52
N PRO A 111 11.08 33.64 -26.89
CA PRO A 111 9.95 34.15 -26.10
C PRO A 111 8.75 33.19 -26.05
N ALA A 112 8.53 32.40 -27.11
CA ALA A 112 7.48 31.39 -27.12
C ALA A 112 7.82 30.18 -26.22
N VAL A 113 9.11 29.86 -26.09
CA VAL A 113 9.59 28.80 -25.18
C VAL A 113 9.37 29.20 -23.71
N ASP A 114 9.63 30.44 -23.34
CA ASP A 114 9.40 30.93 -21.96
C ASP A 114 7.92 30.90 -21.57
N ILE A 115 7.02 31.30 -22.49
CA ILE A 115 5.57 31.20 -22.28
C ILE A 115 5.17 29.73 -22.05
N LEU A 116 5.71 28.82 -22.87
CA LEU A 116 5.45 27.38 -22.77
C LEU A 116 5.91 26.82 -21.42
N ASP A 117 7.12 27.15 -20.98
CA ASP A 117 7.68 26.64 -19.73
C ASP A 117 6.91 27.17 -18.52
N ASN A 118 6.48 28.44 -18.54
CA ASN A 118 5.64 29.01 -17.48
C ASN A 118 4.25 28.37 -17.40
N ALA A 119 3.59 28.16 -18.54
CA ALA A 119 2.26 27.57 -18.60
C ALA A 119 2.24 26.10 -18.12
N PHE A 120 3.20 25.29 -18.56
CA PHE A 120 3.23 23.86 -18.23
C PHE A 120 3.89 23.56 -16.88
N THR A 121 4.97 24.26 -16.53
CA THR A 121 5.75 23.94 -15.32
C THR A 121 5.11 24.49 -14.06
N ASN A 122 4.51 25.68 -14.13
CA ASN A 122 3.97 26.34 -12.94
C ASN A 122 2.45 26.22 -12.89
N THR A 123 1.72 26.71 -13.89
CA THR A 123 0.25 26.76 -13.81
C THR A 123 -0.38 25.37 -13.79
N MET A 124 -0.07 24.54 -14.80
CA MET A 124 -0.65 23.20 -14.91
C MET A 124 -0.19 22.27 -13.79
N ARG A 125 1.08 22.33 -13.40
CA ARG A 125 1.61 21.58 -12.25
C ARG A 125 0.90 21.96 -10.96
N ASN A 126 0.70 23.26 -10.70
CA ASN A 126 0.01 23.74 -9.50
C ASN A 126 -1.47 23.31 -9.49
N LEU A 127 -2.15 23.29 -10.64
CA LEU A 127 -3.53 22.79 -10.75
C LEU A 127 -3.62 21.29 -10.45
N VAL A 128 -2.69 20.50 -11.00
CA VAL A 128 -2.61 19.05 -10.71
C VAL A 128 -2.28 18.81 -9.24
N LEU A 129 -1.31 19.54 -8.67
CA LEU A 129 -0.95 19.45 -7.25
C LEU A 129 -2.11 19.87 -6.34
N LYS A 130 -2.81 20.98 -6.64
CA LYS A 130 -4.02 21.39 -5.91
C LYS A 130 -5.10 20.32 -5.96
N ARG A 131 -5.31 19.67 -7.13
CA ARG A 131 -6.28 18.57 -7.26
C ARG A 131 -5.88 17.33 -6.47
N VAL A 132 -4.59 16.98 -6.45
CA VAL A 132 -4.07 15.83 -5.68
C VAL A 132 -4.10 16.12 -4.17
N ARG A 133 -3.79 17.35 -3.77
CA ARG A 133 -3.81 17.83 -2.37
C ARG A 133 -5.20 18.06 -1.82
N ARG A 134 -6.22 18.24 -2.67
CA ARG A 134 -7.62 18.14 -2.25
C ARG A 134 -7.87 16.71 -1.80
N ASN A 135 -7.63 16.46 -0.52
CA ASN A 135 -8.10 15.28 0.17
C ASN A 135 -9.59 15.17 -0.12
N LYS A 136 -9.99 14.15 -0.89
CA LYS A 136 -11.39 13.91 -1.26
C LYS A 136 -12.31 13.78 -0.03
N ASN A 137 -11.70 13.58 1.15
CA ASN A 137 -12.33 13.36 2.43
C ASN A 137 -11.86 14.35 3.52
N ALA A 138 -11.11 15.41 3.18
CA ALA A 138 -10.80 16.44 4.17
C ALA A 138 -12.07 17.25 4.42
N CYS A 139 -12.84 16.79 5.40
CA CYS A 139 -13.83 17.61 6.05
C CYS A 139 -13.09 18.75 6.73
N THR A 140 -13.43 19.99 6.40
CA THR A 140 -12.95 21.14 7.18
C THR A 140 -13.47 21.02 8.61
N GLU A 141 -12.78 21.61 9.58
CA GLU A 141 -13.19 21.56 10.99
C GLU A 141 -14.60 22.15 11.19
N ASP A 142 -14.98 23.17 10.42
CA ASP A 142 -16.32 23.76 10.49
C ASP A 142 -17.41 22.78 10.03
N VAL A 143 -17.17 22.05 8.93
CA VAL A 143 -18.10 21.02 8.44
C VAL A 143 -18.14 19.85 9.42
N ARG A 144 -17.03 19.55 10.12
CA ARG A 144 -16.99 18.52 11.15
C ARG A 144 -17.85 18.91 12.35
N LYS A 145 -17.69 20.14 12.88
CA LYS A 145 -18.51 20.68 13.97
C LYS A 145 -19.98 20.69 13.57
N PHE A 146 -20.31 21.28 12.43
CA PHE A 146 -21.69 21.32 11.91
C PHE A 146 -22.30 19.92 11.80
N ALA A 147 -21.56 18.96 11.24
CA ALA A 147 -22.05 17.59 11.08
C ALA A 147 -22.29 16.89 12.43
N LEU A 148 -21.39 17.06 13.41
CA LEU A 148 -21.55 16.50 14.76
C LEU A 148 -22.75 17.13 15.48
N THR A 149 -22.86 18.45 15.46
CA THR A 149 -23.97 19.20 16.05
C THR A 149 -25.31 18.80 15.42
N LEU A 150 -25.39 18.73 14.10
CA LEU A 150 -26.62 18.34 13.40
C LEU A 150 -27.02 16.90 13.73
N HIS A 151 -26.06 15.98 13.81
CA HIS A 151 -26.33 14.59 14.17
C HIS A 151 -26.80 14.44 15.62
N PHE A 152 -26.21 15.23 16.53
CA PHE A 152 -26.62 15.31 17.95
C PHE A 152 -28.07 15.77 18.10
N TYR A 153 -28.49 16.82 17.38
CA TYR A 153 -29.88 17.30 17.44
C TYR A 153 -30.87 16.36 16.74
N SER A 154 -30.52 15.82 15.57
CA SER A 154 -31.39 14.89 14.85
C SER A 154 -30.64 14.05 13.83
N ALA A 155 -30.49 12.75 14.12
CA ALA A 155 -29.96 11.78 13.17
C ALA A 155 -30.81 11.68 11.88
N LYS A 156 -32.12 11.97 11.98
CA LYS A 156 -33.05 11.99 10.83
C LYS A 156 -32.80 13.20 9.94
N ALA A 157 -32.62 14.39 10.51
CA ALA A 157 -32.27 15.60 9.76
C ALA A 157 -30.91 15.44 9.06
N TYR A 158 -29.93 14.84 9.75
CA TYR A 158 -28.64 14.52 9.15
C TYR A 158 -28.76 13.60 7.93
N SER A 159 -29.54 12.51 8.06
CA SER A 159 -29.78 11.55 6.97
C SER A 159 -30.49 12.18 5.77
N PHE A 160 -31.40 13.12 6.02
CA PHE A 160 -32.08 13.87 4.97
C PHE A 160 -31.11 14.82 4.26
N LEU A 161 -30.43 15.70 5.00
CA LEU A 161 -29.51 16.68 4.44
C LEU A 161 -28.35 16.02 3.68
N ARG A 162 -27.86 14.87 4.14
CA ARG A 162 -26.81 14.12 3.45
C ARG A 162 -27.16 13.72 2.01
N LYS A 163 -28.44 13.65 1.64
CA LYS A 163 -28.86 13.42 0.25
C LYS A 163 -28.64 14.64 -0.65
N HIS A 164 -28.63 15.84 -0.07
CA HIS A 164 -28.59 17.12 -0.79
C HIS A 164 -27.24 17.85 -0.65
N VAL A 165 -26.54 17.66 0.47
CA VAL A 165 -25.25 18.30 0.75
C VAL A 165 -24.14 17.27 1.00
N LYS A 166 -22.89 17.66 0.72
CA LYS A 166 -21.70 16.81 0.88
C LYS A 166 -21.30 16.68 2.35
N LEU A 167 -22.09 15.92 3.11
CA LEU A 167 -21.82 15.60 4.51
C LEU A 167 -21.03 14.28 4.66
N PRO A 168 -20.22 14.13 5.72
CA PRO A 168 -19.45 12.93 5.97
C PRO A 168 -20.33 11.68 6.16
N HIS A 169 -19.74 10.48 6.04
CA HIS A 169 -20.48 9.26 6.37
C HIS A 169 -20.66 9.15 7.89
N PRO A 170 -21.78 8.62 8.42
CA PRO A 170 -21.98 8.47 9.87
C PRO A 170 -20.90 7.63 10.56
N SER A 171 -20.25 6.70 9.85
CA SER A 171 -19.07 5.99 10.38
C SER A 171 -17.88 6.90 10.65
N THR A 172 -17.72 7.97 9.85
CA THR A 172 -16.71 9.00 10.08
C THR A 172 -17.07 9.85 11.29
N GLN A 173 -18.34 10.21 11.46
CA GLN A 173 -18.81 10.95 12.64
C GLN A 173 -18.56 10.18 13.94
N ARG A 174 -18.86 8.86 13.97
CA ARG A 174 -18.58 8.01 15.13
C ARG A 174 -17.10 8.03 15.53
N LYS A 175 -16.20 8.01 14.55
CA LYS A 175 -14.75 8.12 14.81
C LYS A 175 -14.37 9.49 15.39
N TRP A 176 -15.06 10.55 14.99
CA TRP A 176 -14.81 11.89 15.52
C TRP A 176 -15.37 12.08 16.92
N ALA A 177 -16.54 11.53 17.22
CA ALA A 177 -17.15 11.56 18.55
C ALA A 177 -16.30 10.79 19.58
N ALA A 178 -15.79 9.61 19.20
CA ALA A 178 -14.92 8.80 20.06
C ALA A 178 -13.63 9.52 20.53
N VAL A 179 -13.17 10.53 19.78
CA VAL A 179 -12.00 11.34 20.17
C VAL A 179 -12.36 12.43 21.18
N VAL A 180 -13.62 12.89 21.20
CA VAL A 180 -14.11 13.94 22.10
C VAL A 180 -14.50 13.35 23.46
N ASP A 181 -15.01 12.12 23.49
CA ASP A 181 -15.52 11.45 24.71
C ASP A 181 -14.46 10.59 25.44
N ALA A 182 -13.18 10.63 25.05
CA ALA A 182 -12.11 9.83 25.66
C ALA A 182 -11.58 10.39 27.00
N ARG A 183 -12.46 10.95 27.84
CA ARG A 183 -12.21 11.15 29.27
C ARG A 183 -13.42 10.71 30.12
N PRO A 184 -13.69 9.41 30.24
CA PRO A 184 -14.56 8.90 31.28
C PRO A 184 -13.75 8.78 32.58
N GLY A 185 -13.81 9.80 33.42
CA GLY A 185 -13.52 9.65 34.85
C GLY A 185 -14.79 9.20 35.57
N PRO A 186 -14.73 8.22 36.49
CA PRO A 186 -15.91 7.81 37.24
C PRO A 186 -16.24 8.89 38.27
N GLY A 187 -17.27 9.70 38.02
CA GLY A 187 -17.78 10.63 39.04
C GLY A 187 -18.45 11.93 38.61
N CYS A 188 -18.76 12.17 37.33
CA CYS A 188 -19.51 13.39 36.98
C CYS A 188 -20.99 13.08 36.77
N THR A 189 -21.76 13.25 37.85
CA THR A 189 -23.21 13.38 37.81
C THR A 189 -23.59 14.59 36.98
N THR A 190 -24.43 14.38 35.97
CA THR A 190 -25.04 15.42 35.16
C THR A 190 -26.09 16.18 35.98
N SER A 191 -25.72 17.32 36.53
CA SER A 191 -26.60 18.47 36.73
C SER A 191 -25.73 19.73 36.67
N ASP A 192 -26.23 20.78 36.03
CA ASP A 192 -25.64 22.12 35.97
C ASP A 192 -24.53 22.38 34.94
N ALA A 193 -24.91 22.33 33.66
CA ALA A 193 -24.22 23.11 32.61
C ALA A 193 -25.23 23.53 31.53
N GLY A 194 -26.22 24.33 31.93
CA GLY A 194 -27.28 24.80 31.03
C GLY A 194 -27.92 26.09 31.51
N ALA A 195 -27.14 27.11 31.88
CA ALA A 195 -27.69 28.39 32.32
C ALA A 195 -26.77 29.60 32.07
N THR A 196 -26.08 29.72 30.92
CA THR A 196 -25.44 31.00 30.55
C THR A 196 -25.20 31.14 29.04
N ALA A 197 -26.26 31.18 28.22
CA ALA A 197 -26.13 31.64 26.82
C ALA A 197 -27.48 32.04 26.17
N ALA A 198 -28.40 32.63 26.92
CA ALA A 198 -29.69 33.10 26.38
C ALA A 198 -30.07 34.48 26.92
N ARG A 199 -29.26 35.49 26.63
CA ARG A 199 -29.67 36.91 26.72
C ARG A 199 -28.72 37.77 25.91
N GLN A 200 -29.03 37.97 24.63
CA GLN A 200 -28.77 39.20 23.86
C GLN A 200 -29.10 38.94 22.38
N LEU A 201 -30.39 38.80 22.06
CA LEU A 201 -30.96 39.14 20.76
C LEU A 201 -32.44 39.50 20.99
N ALA A 202 -32.67 40.68 21.56
CA ALA A 202 -33.94 41.37 21.50
C ALA A 202 -33.63 42.87 21.48
N GLY A 203 -33.52 43.44 20.29
CA GLY A 203 -33.63 44.88 20.13
C GLY A 203 -35.09 45.30 20.36
N PRO A 204 -35.36 46.46 20.98
CA PRO A 204 -36.70 47.02 20.94
C PRO A 204 -36.92 47.73 19.61
N ALA A 205 -37.92 47.26 18.88
CA ALA A 205 -38.64 48.05 17.88
C ALA A 205 -39.29 49.25 18.59
N GLY A 206 -39.22 50.43 17.96
CA GLY A 206 -39.76 51.67 18.49
C GLY A 206 -41.28 51.80 18.33
N VAL A 207 -41.86 52.66 19.18
CA VAL A 207 -43.15 53.40 19.14
C VAL A 207 -43.01 54.34 20.36
N THR A 208 -43.16 55.66 20.38
CA THR A 208 -43.68 56.76 19.55
C THR A 208 -42.85 58.01 19.89
#